data_AF-A0A249SVM0-F1
#
_entry.id   AF-A0A249SVM0-F1
#
_cell.length_a   1.000
_cell.length_b   1.000
_cell.length_c   1.000
_cell.angle_alpha   90.00
_cell.angle_beta   90.00
_cell.angle_gamma   90.00
#
_symmetry.space_group_name_H-M   'P 1'
#
loop_
_entity.id
_entity.type
_entity.pdbx_description
1 polymer ?
#
loop_
_entity_poly.entity_id
_entity_poly.type
_entity_poly.pdbx_seq_one_letter_code
_entity_poly.pdbx_strand_id
1 'polypeptide(L)'
;MSGYTVYEVDVTNGESVVFVNSIRARNLVGFLWLWRRLPRMIRSIRREPGAYECIPALVSPWQVVMVSYWYSSRELGGYYRGEAHVEWTAFLGKHPQSLAMFFEQFPARHSGKYVNGTFGLGRNFRRKMP
;
A
#
# COMPACT_ATOMS: atom_id res chain seq x y z
N MET A 1 -8.58 -15.42 31.52
CA MET A 1 -7.29 -14.96 30.98
C MET A 1 -7.38 -14.97 29.46
N SER A 2 -7.14 -13.86 28.78
CA SER A 2 -7.15 -13.84 27.31
C SER A 2 -5.98 -14.67 26.77
N GLY A 3 -6.25 -15.70 25.98
CA GLY A 3 -5.23 -16.60 25.43
C GLY A 3 -4.38 -16.03 24.28
N TYR A 4 -4.17 -14.70 24.24
CA TYR A 4 -3.37 -14.05 23.20
C TYR A 4 -2.50 -12.94 23.78
N THR A 5 -1.34 -12.74 23.15
CA THR A 5 -0.39 -11.69 23.52
C THR A 5 -0.55 -10.50 22.58
N VAL A 6 -0.81 -9.33 23.16
CA VAL A 6 -0.80 -8.04 22.46
C VAL A 6 0.60 -7.44 22.60
N TYR A 7 1.18 -6.95 21.50
CA TYR A 7 2.46 -6.25 21.53
C TYR A 7 2.49 -5.07 20.57
N GLU A 8 3.47 -4.19 20.76
CA GLU A 8 3.81 -3.08 19.87
C GLU A 8 5.20 -3.30 19.29
N VAL A 9 5.54 -2.59 18.21
CA VAL A 9 6.90 -2.55 17.65
C VAL A 9 7.58 -1.22 17.92
N ASP A 10 8.91 -1.24 17.95
CA ASP A 10 9.71 -0.04 18.14
C ASP A 10 10.02 0.59 16.78
N VAL A 11 9.42 1.76 16.51
CA VAL A 11 9.57 2.46 15.23
C VAL A 11 10.76 3.40 15.32
N THR A 12 11.94 2.87 15.07
CA THR A 12 13.21 3.54 15.36
C THR A 12 13.72 4.48 14.27
N ASN A 13 13.33 4.26 13.01
CA ASN A 13 13.95 4.98 11.89
C ASN A 13 13.27 6.30 11.52
N GLY A 14 12.06 6.62 12.02
CA GLY A 14 11.32 7.87 11.75
C GLY A 14 11.01 8.19 10.28
N GLU A 15 11.61 7.47 9.34
CA GLU A 15 11.59 7.70 7.91
C GLU A 15 10.55 6.81 7.23
N SER A 16 10.21 5.66 7.81
CA SER A 16 9.27 4.72 7.20
C SER A 16 7.90 5.34 6.95
N VAL A 17 7.31 4.96 5.82
CA VAL A 17 6.06 5.53 5.31
C VAL A 17 5.04 4.43 5.09
N VAL A 18 3.82 4.69 5.54
CA VAL A 18 2.63 3.95 5.14
C VAL A 18 2.02 4.70 3.95
N PHE A 19 1.89 4.00 2.83
CA PHE A 19 1.25 4.52 1.64
C PHE A 19 -0.07 3.81 1.41
N VAL A 20 -1.16 4.56 1.45
CA VAL A 20 -2.52 4.09 1.22
C VAL A 20 -2.98 4.66 -0.12
N ASN A 21 -3.35 3.77 -1.03
CA ASN A 21 -3.92 4.20 -2.30
C ASN A 21 -5.19 3.42 -2.63
N SER A 22 -6.18 4.12 -3.19
CA SER A 22 -7.44 3.51 -3.62
C SER A 22 -7.65 3.73 -5.10
N ILE A 23 -8.27 2.74 -5.73
CA ILE A 23 -8.66 2.81 -7.13
C ILE A 23 -10.10 2.32 -7.22
N ARG A 24 -10.98 3.22 -7.63
CA ARG A 24 -12.41 2.96 -7.81
C ARG A 24 -12.77 3.10 -9.28
N ALA A 25 -13.27 2.04 -9.89
CA ALA A 25 -13.85 2.09 -11.21
C ALA A 25 -15.17 2.90 -11.18
N ARG A 26 -15.34 3.76 -12.18
CA ARG A 26 -16.50 4.65 -12.36
C ARG A 26 -17.46 4.16 -13.45
N ASN A 27 -16.98 3.30 -14.34
CA ASN A 27 -17.71 2.72 -15.46
C ASN A 27 -17.07 1.37 -15.87
N LEU A 28 -17.67 0.66 -16.83
CA LEU A 28 -17.19 -0.66 -17.28
C LEU A 28 -15.77 -0.63 -17.84
N VAL A 29 -15.36 0.47 -18.52
CA VAL A 29 -14.00 0.63 -19.04
C VAL A 29 -12.99 0.63 -17.90
N GLY A 30 -13.26 1.40 -16.84
CA GLY A 30 -12.44 1.42 -15.62
C GLY A 30 -12.45 0.09 -14.87
N PHE A 31 -13.59 -0.60 -14.82
CA PHE A 31 -13.71 -1.92 -14.18
C PHE A 31 -12.83 -2.95 -14.86
N LEU A 32 -12.95 -3.10 -16.18
CA LEU A 32 -12.14 -4.04 -16.96
C LEU A 32 -10.65 -3.71 -16.87
N TRP A 33 -10.31 -2.43 -16.92
CA TRP A 33 -8.93 -1.98 -16.77
C TRP A 33 -8.38 -2.33 -15.38
N LEU A 34 -9.12 -2.04 -14.31
CA LEU A 34 -8.71 -2.30 -12.93
C LEU A 34 -8.35 -3.76 -12.74
N TRP A 35 -9.25 -4.66 -13.08
CA TRP A 35 -9.04 -6.10 -12.86
C TRP A 35 -7.93 -6.68 -13.75
N ARG A 36 -7.78 -6.17 -14.97
CA ARG A 36 -6.67 -6.57 -15.86
C ARG A 36 -5.31 -6.11 -15.35
N ARG A 37 -5.23 -4.97 -14.67
CA ARG A 37 -3.96 -4.33 -14.25
C ARG A 37 -3.58 -4.57 -12.79
N LEU A 38 -4.55 -4.84 -11.92
CA LEU A 38 -4.34 -5.03 -10.49
C LEU A 38 -3.22 -6.02 -10.14
N PRO A 39 -3.12 -7.22 -10.75
CA PRO A 39 -2.03 -8.15 -10.44
C PRO A 39 -0.64 -7.59 -10.77
N ARG A 40 -0.52 -6.80 -11.85
CA ARG A 40 0.74 -6.16 -12.25
C ARG A 40 1.15 -5.05 -11.29
N MET A 41 0.19 -4.22 -10.87
CA MET A 41 0.42 -3.17 -9.87
C MET A 41 0.89 -3.75 -8.53
N ILE A 42 0.20 -4.76 -7.99
CA ILE A 42 0.58 -5.41 -6.73
C ILE A 42 2.00 -5.99 -6.86
N ARG A 43 2.30 -6.63 -7.99
CA ARG A 43 3.63 -7.19 -8.24
C ARG A 43 4.69 -6.10 -8.37
N SER A 44 4.36 -4.96 -8.96
CA SER A 44 5.27 -3.82 -9.07
C SER A 44 5.66 -3.33 -7.69
N ILE A 45 4.70 -3.05 -6.81
CA ILE A 45 4.98 -2.59 -5.45
C ILE A 45 5.79 -3.64 -4.69
N ARG A 46 5.41 -4.92 -4.74
CA ARG A 46 6.12 -6.00 -4.02
C ARG A 46 7.55 -6.25 -4.50
N ARG A 47 7.92 -5.79 -5.69
CA ARG A 47 9.26 -5.94 -6.26
C ARG A 47 10.13 -4.71 -6.06
N GLU A 48 9.54 -3.58 -5.63
CA GLU A 48 10.32 -2.39 -5.32
C GLU A 48 11.22 -2.66 -4.12
N PRO A 49 12.54 -2.44 -4.21
CA PRO A 49 13.47 -2.64 -3.09
C PRO A 49 13.08 -1.83 -1.84
N GLY A 50 12.43 -0.68 -2.05
CA GLY A 50 11.96 0.21 -0.99
C GLY A 50 10.70 -0.25 -0.25
N ALA A 51 9.93 -1.17 -0.83
CA ALA A 51 8.65 -1.63 -0.28
C ALA A 51 8.82 -3.02 0.33
N TYR A 52 8.71 -3.11 1.65
CA TYR A 52 8.81 -4.39 2.35
C TYR A 52 7.46 -5.10 2.48
N GLU A 53 6.34 -4.41 2.25
CA GLU A 53 5.03 -5.03 2.23
C GLU A 53 4.00 -4.29 1.37
N CYS A 54 3.10 -5.05 0.75
CA CYS A 54 1.93 -4.55 0.05
C CYS A 54 0.73 -5.48 0.29
N ILE A 55 -0.31 -4.91 0.90
CA ILE A 55 -1.55 -5.56 1.28
C ILE A 55 -2.68 -4.99 0.42
N PRO A 56 -3.08 -5.70 -0.66
CA PRO A 56 -4.28 -5.35 -1.40
C PRO A 56 -5.52 -5.79 -0.62
N ALA A 57 -6.48 -4.89 -0.50
CA ALA A 57 -7.77 -5.10 0.15
C ALA A 57 -8.90 -4.80 -0.85
N LEU A 58 -9.82 -5.75 -0.98
CA LEU A 58 -11.03 -5.56 -1.78
C LEU A 58 -12.06 -4.79 -0.94
N VAL A 59 -12.45 -3.59 -1.39
CA VAL A 59 -13.56 -2.85 -0.77
C VAL A 59 -14.88 -3.27 -1.41
N SER A 60 -14.89 -3.41 -2.73
CA SER A 60 -16.00 -3.96 -3.52
C SER A 60 -15.47 -4.43 -4.88
N PRO A 61 -16.26 -5.15 -5.70
CA PRO A 61 -15.86 -5.46 -7.07
C PRO A 61 -15.44 -4.23 -7.92
N TRP A 62 -15.82 -3.02 -7.50
CA TRP A 62 -15.51 -1.77 -8.19
C TRP A 62 -14.38 -0.98 -7.54
N GLN A 63 -13.87 -1.41 -6.39
CA GLN A 63 -12.89 -0.64 -5.63
C GLN A 63 -11.92 -1.52 -4.87
N VAL A 64 -10.64 -1.21 -5.03
CA VAL A 64 -9.56 -1.79 -4.24
C VAL A 64 -8.84 -0.68 -3.48
N VAL A 65 -8.39 -1.01 -2.28
CA VAL A 65 -7.43 -0.22 -1.51
C VAL A 65 -6.16 -1.05 -1.41
N MET A 66 -5.01 -0.42 -1.58
CA MET A 66 -3.72 -1.04 -1.31
C MET A 66 -3.06 -0.25 -0.20
N VAL A 67 -2.63 -0.98 0.84
CA VAL A 67 -1.79 -0.44 1.90
C VAL A 67 -0.40 -1.02 1.69
N SER A 68 0.57 -0.15 1.51
CA SER A 68 1.97 -0.54 1.31
C SER A 68 2.87 0.17 2.31
N TYR A 69 3.97 -0.49 2.64
CA TYR A 69 4.88 -0.06 3.69
C TYR A 69 6.29 0.05 3.12
N TRP A 70 6.90 1.21 3.33
CA TRP A 70 8.13 1.64 2.67
C TRP A 70 9.18 2.04 3.70
N TYR A 71 10.46 1.82 3.38
CA TYR A 71 11.56 2.19 4.27
C TYR A 71 11.68 3.70 4.46
N SER A 72 11.41 4.49 3.42
CA SER A 72 11.38 5.95 3.44
C SER A 72 10.48 6.57 2.34
N SER A 73 10.16 7.86 2.50
CA SER A 73 9.52 8.67 1.44
C SER A 73 10.35 8.71 0.16
N ARG A 74 11.69 8.56 0.25
CA ARG A 74 12.59 8.61 -0.91
C ARG A 74 12.38 7.40 -1.81
N GLU A 75 12.29 6.19 -1.26
CA GLU A 75 12.05 5.01 -2.10
C GLU A 75 10.62 4.99 -2.65
N LEU A 76 9.62 5.44 -1.89
CA LEU A 76 8.27 5.65 -2.41
C LEU A 76 8.27 6.63 -3.60
N GLY A 77 9.04 7.72 -3.51
CA GLY A 77 9.25 8.65 -4.62
C GLY A 77 9.91 8.01 -5.84
N GLY A 78 10.74 6.98 -5.63
CA GLY A 78 11.28 6.13 -6.71
C GLY A 78 10.19 5.41 -7.48
N TYR A 79 9.25 4.78 -6.76
CA TYR A 79 8.14 4.03 -7.36
C TYR A 79 7.23 4.88 -8.24
N TYR A 80 6.99 6.15 -7.90
CA TYR A 80 6.20 7.06 -8.76
C TYR A 80 6.81 7.30 -10.14
N ARG A 81 8.09 7.01 -10.32
CA ARG A 81 8.77 7.10 -11.63
C ARG A 81 8.80 5.76 -12.38
N GLY A 82 8.28 4.69 -11.79
CA GLY A 82 8.26 3.35 -12.37
C GLY A 82 7.19 3.17 -13.45
N GLU A 83 7.38 2.17 -14.29
CA GLU A 83 6.50 1.85 -15.43
C GLU A 83 5.04 1.67 -15.02
N ALA A 84 4.79 1.01 -13.88
CA ALA A 84 3.44 0.80 -13.38
C ALA A 84 2.71 2.12 -13.11
N HIS A 85 3.42 3.14 -12.61
CA HIS A 85 2.84 4.46 -12.37
C HIS A 85 2.53 5.20 -13.69
N VAL A 86 3.42 5.07 -14.67
CA VAL A 86 3.24 5.63 -16.02
C VAL A 86 2.03 4.99 -16.73
N GLU A 87 1.79 3.68 -16.57
CA GLU A 87 0.68 3.01 -17.24
C GLU A 87 -0.70 3.53 -16.83
N TRP A 88 -0.96 3.74 -15.53
CA TRP A 88 -2.29 4.17 -15.07
C TRP A 88 -2.51 5.67 -15.29
N THR A 89 -1.47 6.49 -15.19
CA THR A 89 -1.53 7.91 -15.57
C THR A 89 -1.85 8.07 -17.06
N ALA A 90 -1.22 7.27 -17.93
CA ALA A 90 -1.57 7.23 -19.35
C ALA A 90 -3.02 6.79 -19.60
N PHE A 91 -3.53 5.82 -18.83
CA PHE A 91 -4.93 5.40 -18.92
C PHE A 91 -5.90 6.52 -18.49
N LEU A 92 -5.63 7.21 -17.37
CA LEU A 92 -6.42 8.34 -16.91
C LEU A 92 -6.45 9.47 -17.94
N GLY A 93 -5.32 9.76 -18.58
CA GLY A 93 -5.27 10.76 -19.66
C GLY A 93 -6.19 10.43 -20.83
N LYS A 94 -6.29 9.15 -21.21
CA LYS A 94 -7.19 8.69 -22.28
C LYS A 94 -8.65 8.52 -21.84
N HIS A 95 -8.87 8.24 -20.55
CA HIS A 95 -10.18 7.87 -20.00
C HIS A 95 -10.45 8.56 -18.65
N PRO A 96 -10.53 9.91 -18.61
CA PRO A 96 -10.52 10.68 -17.36
C PRO A 96 -11.71 10.40 -16.43
N GLN A 97 -12.82 9.91 -16.98
CA GLN A 97 -14.03 9.59 -16.21
C GLN A 97 -14.11 8.11 -15.77
N SER A 98 -13.10 7.28 -16.06
CA SER A 98 -13.20 5.83 -15.86
C SER A 98 -12.71 5.35 -14.49
N LEU A 99 -11.83 6.10 -13.83
CA LEU A 99 -11.35 5.78 -12.49
C LEU A 99 -11.44 7.01 -11.57
N ALA A 100 -11.65 6.77 -10.29
CA ALA A 100 -11.41 7.72 -9.21
C ALA A 100 -10.33 7.14 -8.29
N MET A 101 -9.35 7.95 -7.91
CA MET A 101 -8.18 7.50 -7.17
C MET A 101 -7.82 8.48 -6.06
N PHE A 102 -7.27 7.97 -4.97
CA PHE A 102 -6.59 8.78 -3.96
C PHE A 102 -5.27 8.12 -3.57
N PHE A 103 -4.34 8.95 -3.10
CA PHE A 103 -3.00 8.57 -2.69
C PHE A 103 -2.66 9.35 -1.42
N GLU A 104 -2.50 8.64 -0.32
CA GLU A 104 -2.22 9.23 0.98
C GLU A 104 -0.97 8.59 1.56
N GLN A 105 -0.07 9.42 2.06
CA GLN A 105 1.17 9.00 2.67
C GLN A 105 1.21 9.46 4.13
N PHE A 106 1.56 8.54 5.02
CA PHE A 106 1.61 8.78 6.45
C PHE A 106 2.98 8.37 6.99
N PRO A 107 3.72 9.26 7.66
CA PRO A 107 4.94 8.88 8.34
C PRO A 107 4.61 7.91 9.49
N ALA A 108 5.34 6.82 9.58
CA ALA A 108 5.23 5.86 10.66
C ALA A 108 5.90 6.44 11.91
N ARG A 109 5.14 7.19 12.72
CA ARG A 109 5.64 7.77 13.98
C ARG A 109 5.40 6.89 15.19
N HIS A 110 4.37 6.05 15.11
CA HIS A 110 3.92 5.21 16.21
C HIS A 110 3.60 3.82 15.69
N SER A 111 3.79 2.84 16.55
CA SER A 111 3.37 1.46 16.28
C SER A 111 1.87 1.31 16.42
N GLY A 112 1.29 0.46 15.57
CA GLY A 112 -0.01 -0.16 15.87
C GLY A 112 0.10 -1.21 16.97
N LYS A 113 -1.01 -1.89 17.26
CA LYS A 113 -1.04 -3.06 18.15
C LYS A 113 -1.12 -4.33 17.31
N TYR A 114 -0.34 -5.33 17.69
CA TYR A 114 -0.25 -6.60 17.01
C TYR A 114 -0.76 -7.72 17.92
N VAL A 115 -1.45 -8.67 17.31
CA VAL A 115 -1.95 -9.88 17.96
C VAL A 115 -1.61 -11.06 17.05
N ASN A 116 -0.99 -12.10 17.61
CA ASN A 116 -0.75 -13.39 16.95
C ASN A 116 -0.05 -13.34 15.57
N GLY A 117 0.73 -12.31 15.27
CA GLY A 117 1.49 -12.25 14.01
C GLY A 117 2.07 -10.88 13.68
N THR A 118 2.98 -10.86 12.73
CA THR A 118 3.71 -9.66 12.30
C THR A 118 3.42 -9.35 10.83
N PHE A 119 2.74 -8.23 10.59
CA PHE A 119 2.44 -7.69 9.26
C PHE A 119 2.40 -6.15 9.34
N GLY A 120 2.20 -5.49 8.22
CA GLY A 120 2.35 -4.05 8.07
C GLY A 120 3.71 -3.55 8.55
N LEU A 121 3.71 -2.44 9.30
CA LEU A 121 4.94 -1.86 9.88
C LEU A 121 5.79 -2.89 10.64
N GLY A 122 5.15 -3.85 11.32
CA GLY A 122 5.85 -4.82 12.13
C GLY A 122 6.83 -5.71 11.37
N ARG A 123 6.72 -5.84 10.04
CA ARG A 123 7.70 -6.62 9.25
C ARG A 123 9.10 -6.00 9.25
N ASN A 124 9.19 -4.70 9.45
CA ASN A 124 10.47 -3.99 9.47
C ASN A 124 10.96 -3.65 10.89
N PHE A 125 10.09 -3.69 11.88
CA PHE A 125 10.40 -3.23 13.24
C PHE A 125 10.37 -4.37 14.27
N ARG A 126 11.22 -4.26 15.28
CA ARG A 126 11.29 -5.24 16.38
C ARG A 126 10.16 -5.00 17.37
N ARG A 127 9.69 -6.06 18.03
CA ARG A 127 8.75 -5.94 19.16
C ARG A 127 9.38 -5.08 20.25
N LYS A 128 8.61 -4.17 20.84
CA LYS A 128 9.00 -3.48 22.08
C LYS A 128 9.14 -4.55 23.16
N MET A 129 10.30 -4.61 23.80
CA MET A 129 10.45 -5.40 25.02
C MET A 129 9.86 -4.60 26.18
N PRO A 130 9.16 -5.27 27.12
CA PRO A 130 8.68 -4.62 28.34
C PRO A 130 9.84 -4.13 29.22
#